data_AF-A0A8J7HHR1-F1
#
_entry.id   AF-A0A8J7HHR1-F1
#
_cell.length_a   1.000
_cell.length_b   1.000
_cell.length_c   1.000
_cell.angle_alpha   90.00
_cell.angle_beta   90.00
_cell.angle_gamma   90.00
#
_symmetry.space_group_name_H-M   'P 1'
#
loop_
_entity.id
_entity.type
_entity.pdbx_description
1 polymer ?
#
loop_
_entity_poly.entity_id
_entity_poly.type
_entity_poly.pdbx_seq_one_letter_code
_entity_poly.pdbx_strand_id
1 'polypeptide(L)'
;MDVELQIIKHLARAPHPTVGIIDEYCAEYKDLFKEVRNYECFKYLHLGIISTIKRKSLPEIAKVVSINSAQSLHHFIANSDWPVGKLKQRRLNKLKKQLDGRAITLVIDETGDRKKGKKTDYVARQYLGSVGKVDNGIVSV
;
A
#
# COMPACT_ATOMS: atom_id res chain seq x y z
N MET A 1 -10.06 30.17 -30.23
CA MET A 1 -10.02 29.53 -28.89
C MET A 1 -9.25 28.24 -29.08
N ASP A 2 -8.04 28.20 -28.53
CA ASP A 2 -7.01 27.25 -28.95
C ASP A 2 -7.32 25.83 -28.48
N VAL A 3 -7.57 24.93 -29.43
CA VAL A 3 -7.89 23.52 -29.17
C VAL A 3 -6.76 22.85 -28.37
N GLU A 4 -5.51 23.26 -28.59
CA GLU A 4 -4.35 22.79 -27.84
C GLU A 4 -4.42 23.15 -26.34
N LEU A 5 -4.83 24.38 -26.00
CA LEU A 5 -4.98 24.81 -24.60
C LEU A 5 -6.13 24.07 -23.90
N GLN A 6 -7.19 23.73 -24.62
CA GLN A 6 -8.26 22.89 -24.10
C GLN A 6 -7.81 21.44 -23.90
N ILE A 7 -7.00 20.87 -24.81
CA ILE A 7 -6.46 19.52 -24.67
C ILE A 7 -5.51 19.44 -23.46
N ILE A 8 -4.60 20.41 -23.30
CA ILE A 8 -3.66 20.47 -22.18
C ILE A 8 -4.39 20.57 -20.83
N LYS A 9 -5.52 21.29 -20.78
CA LYS A 9 -6.35 21.40 -19.55
C LYS A 9 -6.95 20.07 -19.09
N HIS A 10 -7.15 19.12 -20.00
CA HIS A 10 -7.75 17.81 -19.70
C HIS A 10 -6.72 16.68 -19.62
N LEU A 11 -5.45 16.94 -19.95
CA LEU A 11 -4.38 15.98 -19.74
C LEU A 11 -4.14 15.77 -18.24
N ALA A 12 -3.98 14.52 -17.86
CA ALA A 12 -3.61 14.16 -16.51
C ALA A 12 -2.25 14.78 -16.16
N ARG A 13 -2.22 15.63 -15.13
CA ARG A 13 -0.97 16.24 -14.64
C ARG A 13 0.06 15.17 -14.27
N ALA A 14 1.34 15.52 -14.29
CA ALA A 14 2.37 14.65 -13.76
C ALA A 14 2.17 14.41 -12.25
N PRO A 15 2.46 13.21 -11.74
CA PRO A 15 2.49 12.95 -10.31
C PRO A 15 3.68 13.67 -9.67
N HIS A 16 3.49 14.17 -8.45
CA HIS A 16 4.58 14.77 -7.69
C HIS A 16 5.67 13.71 -7.39
N PRO A 17 6.95 14.08 -7.52
CA PRO A 17 8.06 13.19 -7.18
C PRO A 17 8.11 12.92 -5.67
N THR A 18 8.70 11.78 -5.29
CA THR A 18 9.05 11.49 -3.89
C THR A 18 10.55 11.22 -3.76
N VAL A 19 10.95 10.09 -3.20
CA VAL A 19 12.35 9.63 -3.18
C VAL A 19 12.56 8.70 -4.38
N GLY A 20 13.71 8.80 -5.06
CA GLY A 20 14.00 8.06 -6.30
C GLY A 20 13.67 6.57 -6.24
N ILE A 21 14.11 5.87 -5.20
CA ILE A 21 13.83 4.43 -5.03
C ILE A 21 12.33 4.10 -4.94
N ILE A 22 11.53 4.98 -4.34
CA ILE A 22 10.07 4.80 -4.25
C ILE A 22 9.44 5.09 -5.61
N ASP A 23 9.88 6.17 -6.27
CA ASP A 23 9.38 6.57 -7.57
C ASP A 23 9.65 5.50 -8.64
N GLU A 24 10.86 4.96 -8.67
CA GLU A 24 11.28 3.88 -9.55
C GLU A 24 10.49 2.60 -9.29
N TYR A 25 10.36 2.19 -8.02
CA TYR A 25 9.60 1.00 -7.66
C TYR A 25 8.12 1.15 -8.04
N CYS A 26 7.51 2.30 -7.74
CA CYS A 26 6.10 2.57 -7.99
C CYS A 26 5.79 2.81 -9.47
N ALA A 27 6.76 3.24 -10.30
CA ALA A 27 6.56 3.54 -11.72
C ALA A 27 5.94 2.36 -12.49
N GLU A 28 6.36 1.14 -12.16
CA GLU A 28 5.83 -0.09 -12.78
C GLU A 28 4.35 -0.37 -12.47
N TYR A 29 3.75 0.35 -11.52
CA TYR A 29 2.33 0.20 -11.14
C TYR A 29 1.48 1.37 -11.62
N LYS A 30 2.06 2.38 -12.26
CA LYS A 30 1.38 3.64 -12.62
C LYS A 30 0.11 3.42 -13.46
N ASP A 31 0.16 2.49 -14.41
CA ASP A 31 -0.96 2.12 -15.29
C ASP A 31 -2.15 1.49 -14.55
N LEU A 32 -1.97 1.06 -13.30
CA LEU A 32 -3.05 0.51 -12.49
C LEU A 32 -3.96 1.59 -11.89
N PHE A 33 -3.55 2.86 -11.96
CA PHE A 33 -4.27 3.97 -11.34
C PHE A 33 -4.80 4.91 -12.42
N LYS A 34 -6.13 5.01 -12.51
CA LYS A 34 -6.81 5.95 -13.43
C LYS A 34 -6.53 7.41 -13.07
N GLU A 35 -6.52 7.71 -11.76
CA GLU A 35 -6.28 9.05 -11.24
C GLU A 35 -4.84 9.22 -10.73
N VAL A 36 -4.21 10.33 -11.12
CA VAL A 36 -2.88 10.72 -10.66
C VAL A 36 -2.82 10.81 -9.13
N ARG A 37 -3.88 11.30 -8.50
CA ARG A 37 -3.97 11.40 -7.03
C ARG A 37 -3.92 10.04 -6.34
N ASN A 38 -4.52 9.02 -6.94
CA ASN A 38 -4.48 7.65 -6.40
C ASN A 38 -3.07 7.07 -6.54
N TYR A 39 -2.42 7.31 -7.69
CA TYR A 39 -1.02 6.92 -7.88
C TYR A 39 -0.08 7.63 -6.89
N GLU A 40 -0.29 8.92 -6.62
CA GLU A 40 0.48 9.64 -5.60
C GLU A 40 0.24 9.08 -4.20
N CYS A 41 -1.01 8.81 -3.83
CA CYS A 41 -1.31 8.16 -2.54
C CYS A 41 -0.62 6.80 -2.42
N PHE A 42 -0.55 6.02 -3.50
CA PHE A 42 0.20 4.77 -3.54
C PHE A 42 1.69 4.98 -3.24
N LYS A 43 2.33 5.99 -3.84
CA LYS A 43 3.72 6.37 -3.56
C LYS A 43 3.92 6.83 -2.12
N TYR A 44 3.05 7.71 -1.63
CA TYR A 44 3.12 8.24 -0.28
C TYR A 44 2.94 7.16 0.79
N LEU A 45 2.09 6.16 0.53
CA LEU A 45 1.96 4.99 1.41
C LEU A 45 3.26 4.19 1.49
N HIS A 46 3.95 3.94 0.38
CA HIS A 46 5.24 3.25 0.40
C HIS A 46 6.28 4.05 1.18
N LEU A 47 6.39 5.35 0.90
CA LEU A 47 7.30 6.25 1.61
C LEU A 47 7.01 6.26 3.13
N GLY A 48 5.74 6.39 3.52
CA GLY A 48 5.33 6.36 4.92
C GLY A 48 5.63 5.04 5.63
N ILE A 49 5.36 3.91 4.97
CA ILE A 49 5.63 2.57 5.50
C ILE A 49 7.13 2.35 5.70
N ILE A 50 7.97 2.74 4.74
CA ILE A 50 9.43 2.54 4.79
C ILE A 50 10.14 3.55 5.72
N SER A 51 9.53 4.70 6.01
CA SER A 51 10.11 5.72 6.89
C SER A 51 10.46 5.22 8.30
N THR A 52 11.13 6.02 9.11
CA THR A 52 11.50 5.65 10.49
C THR A 52 10.42 5.98 11.53
N ILE A 53 9.22 6.41 11.12
CA ILE A 53 8.17 6.77 12.08
C ILE A 53 7.74 5.57 12.93
N LYS A 54 7.55 5.82 14.22
CA LYS A 54 7.18 4.79 15.20
C LYS A 54 5.79 4.19 14.95
N ARG A 55 4.82 5.00 14.51
CA ARG A 55 3.45 4.56 14.23
C ARG A 55 3.12 4.74 12.76
N LYS A 56 2.75 3.64 12.10
CA LYS A 56 2.41 3.59 10.67
C LYS A 56 0.92 3.83 10.38
N SER A 57 0.27 4.67 11.19
CA SER A 57 -1.12 5.02 10.93
C SER A 57 -1.21 6.01 9.76
N LEU A 58 -2.35 6.03 9.05
CA LEU A 58 -2.55 6.95 7.93
C LEU A 58 -2.37 8.43 8.31
N PRO A 59 -2.82 8.90 9.49
CA PRO A 59 -2.54 10.27 9.92
C PRO A 59 -1.06 10.57 10.14
N GLU A 60 -0.29 9.63 10.70
CA GLU A 60 1.15 9.83 10.92
C GLU A 60 1.93 9.79 9.61
N ILE A 61 1.55 8.89 8.70
CA ILE A 61 2.11 8.86 7.35
C ILE A 61 1.82 10.18 6.62
N ALA A 62 0.58 10.68 6.70
CA ALA A 62 0.17 11.93 6.05
C ALA A 62 1.03 13.13 6.48
N LYS A 63 1.41 13.21 7.77
CA LYS A 63 2.31 14.24 8.29
C LYS A 63 3.70 14.16 7.66
N VAL A 64 4.27 12.96 7.56
CA VAL A 64 5.64 12.77 7.05
C VAL A 64 5.74 12.97 5.54
N VAL A 65 4.70 12.61 4.80
CA VAL A 65 4.66 12.82 3.34
C VAL A 65 4.09 14.19 2.96
N SER A 66 3.88 15.07 3.95
CA SER A 66 3.45 16.46 3.79
C SER A 66 2.18 16.65 2.96
N ILE A 67 1.20 15.75 3.12
CA ILE A 67 -0.12 15.91 2.51
C ILE A 67 -1.11 16.51 3.52
N ASN A 68 -1.96 17.42 3.03
CA ASN A 68 -2.85 18.22 3.88
C ASN A 68 -3.93 17.41 4.60
N SER A 69 -4.24 16.20 4.15
CA SER A 69 -5.29 15.38 4.76
C SER A 69 -5.00 13.90 4.70
N ALA A 70 -5.03 13.26 5.87
CA ALA A 70 -5.03 11.81 6.00
C ALA A 70 -6.23 11.15 5.31
N GLN A 71 -7.30 11.92 5.04
CA GLN A 71 -8.49 11.44 4.35
C GLN A 71 -8.17 10.99 2.92
N SER A 72 -7.18 11.59 2.26
CA SER A 72 -6.75 11.16 0.93
C SER A 72 -6.18 9.75 0.95
N LEU A 73 -5.34 9.41 1.94
CA LEU A 73 -4.82 8.05 2.11
C LEU A 73 -5.90 7.07 2.53
N HIS A 74 -6.82 7.50 3.39
CA HIS A 74 -7.96 6.67 3.80
C HIS A 74 -8.86 6.34 2.60
N HIS A 75 -9.23 7.34 1.80
CA HIS A 75 -10.00 7.17 0.58
C HIS A 75 -9.27 6.29 -0.44
N PHE A 76 -7.96 6.45 -0.56
CA PHE A 76 -7.13 5.61 -1.42
C PHE A 76 -7.22 4.12 -1.07
N ILE A 77 -7.19 3.76 0.22
CA ILE A 77 -7.27 2.38 0.65
C ILE A 77 -8.71 1.85 0.62
N ALA A 78 -9.67 2.65 1.08
CA ALA A 78 -11.03 2.18 1.34
C ALA A 78 -11.94 2.22 0.10
N ASN A 79 -11.75 3.20 -0.81
CA ASN A 79 -12.74 3.50 -1.85
C ASN A 79 -12.16 3.59 -3.26
N SER A 80 -10.84 3.71 -3.42
CA SER A 80 -10.26 3.92 -4.75
C SER A 80 -10.25 2.64 -5.56
N ASP A 81 -10.68 2.75 -6.81
CA ASP A 81 -10.75 1.64 -7.77
C ASP A 81 -9.37 1.37 -8.38
N TRP A 82 -8.58 0.52 -7.73
CA TRP A 82 -7.36 -0.06 -8.29
C TRP A 82 -7.40 -1.60 -8.23
N PRO A 83 -6.97 -2.30 -9.29
CA PRO A 83 -7.17 -3.74 -9.42
C PRO A 83 -6.19 -4.53 -8.53
N VAL A 84 -6.63 -4.85 -7.31
CA VAL A 84 -5.85 -5.59 -6.29
C VAL A 84 -5.20 -6.85 -6.88
N GLY A 85 -5.93 -7.62 -7.69
CA GLY A 85 -5.41 -8.83 -8.33
C GLY A 85 -4.24 -8.57 -9.28
N LYS A 86 -4.34 -7.54 -10.13
CA LYS A 86 -3.25 -7.15 -11.04
C LYS A 86 -2.04 -6.63 -10.28
N LEU A 87 -2.26 -5.84 -9.22
CA LEU A 87 -1.19 -5.36 -8.35
C LEU A 87 -0.44 -6.52 -7.70
N LYS A 88 -1.16 -7.49 -7.11
CA LYS A 88 -0.57 -8.70 -6.53
C LYS A 88 0.22 -9.51 -7.55
N GLN A 89 -0.35 -9.74 -8.74
CA GLN A 89 0.32 -10.49 -9.79
C GLN A 89 1.60 -9.80 -10.25
N ARG A 90 1.58 -8.48 -10.43
CA ARG A 90 2.76 -7.71 -10.84
C ARG A 90 3.87 -7.77 -9.79
N ARG A 91 3.52 -7.62 -8.51
CA ARG A 91 4.46 -7.79 -7.39
C ARG A 91 5.10 -9.18 -7.38
N LEU A 92 4.30 -10.23 -7.52
CA LEU A 92 4.80 -11.61 -7.56
C LEU A 92 5.69 -11.85 -8.78
N ASN A 93 5.33 -11.33 -9.95
CA ASN A 93 6.15 -11.43 -11.15
C ASN A 93 7.50 -10.72 -10.98
N LYS A 94 7.53 -9.54 -10.34
CA LYS A 94 8.80 -8.86 -10.00
C LYS A 94 9.66 -9.72 -9.08
N LEU A 95 9.08 -10.28 -8.03
CA LEU A 95 9.81 -11.15 -7.11
C LEU A 95 10.38 -12.37 -7.85
N LYS A 96 9.58 -13.04 -8.68
CA LYS A 96 10.03 -14.17 -9.50
C LYS A 96 11.18 -13.80 -10.44
N LYS A 97 11.11 -12.64 -11.10
CA LYS A 97 12.20 -12.14 -11.94
C LYS A 97 13.47 -11.89 -11.13
N GLN A 98 13.35 -11.31 -9.93
CA GLN A 98 14.50 -11.09 -9.05
C GLN A 98 15.11 -12.39 -8.54
N LEU A 99 14.30 -13.42 -8.31
CA LEU A 99 14.80 -14.75 -7.95
C LEU A 99 15.58 -15.41 -9.09
N ASP A 100 15.25 -15.10 -10.36
CA ASP A 100 15.98 -15.57 -11.55
C ASP A 100 16.20 -17.10 -11.57
N GLY A 101 15.16 -17.85 -11.22
CA GLY A 101 15.21 -19.31 -11.17
C GLY A 101 16.09 -19.91 -10.06
N ARG A 102 16.71 -19.10 -9.20
CA ARG A 102 17.50 -19.58 -8.06
C ARG A 102 16.63 -20.38 -7.10
N ALA A 103 17.19 -21.46 -6.56
CA ALA A 103 16.55 -22.22 -5.49
C ALA A 103 16.26 -21.30 -4.29
N ILE A 104 15.09 -21.48 -3.68
CA ILE A 104 14.64 -20.71 -2.52
C ILE A 104 14.22 -21.64 -1.39
N THR A 105 14.33 -21.15 -0.16
CA THR A 105 13.65 -21.72 1.00
C THR A 105 12.42 -20.86 1.28
N LEU A 106 11.24 -21.49 1.25
CA LEU A 106 9.99 -20.83 1.62
C LEU A 106 9.76 -21.03 3.12
N VAL A 107 9.83 -19.93 3.87
CA VAL A 107 9.46 -19.91 5.30
C VAL A 107 8.02 -19.40 5.39
N ILE A 108 7.15 -20.22 5.94
CA ILE A 108 5.75 -19.87 6.24
C ILE A 108 5.65 -19.84 7.76
N ASP A 109 5.20 -18.71 8.29
CA ASP A 109 5.06 -18.47 9.73
C ASP A 109 3.74 -17.75 9.95
N GLU A 110 2.94 -18.23 10.90
CA GLU A 110 1.70 -17.55 11.25
C GLU A 110 1.99 -16.28 12.07
N THR A 111 1.29 -15.19 11.76
CA THR A 111 1.34 -13.97 12.57
C THR A 111 -0.01 -13.75 13.24
N GLY A 112 0.02 -13.68 14.57
CA GLY A 112 -1.13 -13.36 15.40
C GLY A 112 -1.14 -11.90 15.84
N ASP A 113 -2.18 -11.17 15.48
CA ASP A 113 -2.45 -9.81 15.95
C ASP A 113 -3.61 -9.80 16.95
N ARG A 114 -3.35 -9.26 18.15
CA ARG A 114 -4.39 -9.10 19.16
C ARG A 114 -5.41 -8.05 18.72
N LYS A 115 -6.70 -8.39 18.83
CA LYS A 115 -7.82 -7.51 18.45
C LYS A 115 -8.87 -7.45 19.55
N LYS A 116 -9.47 -6.27 19.71
CA LYS A 116 -10.61 -6.07 20.62
C LYS A 116 -11.90 -5.98 19.80
N GLY A 117 -12.98 -6.58 20.32
CA GLY A 117 -14.29 -6.60 19.68
C GLY A 117 -14.45 -7.70 18.63
N LYS A 118 -15.49 -7.56 17.79
CA LYS A 118 -15.92 -8.56 16.78
C LYS A 118 -16.09 -7.97 15.37
N LYS A 119 -15.63 -6.72 15.15
CA LYS A 119 -15.86 -5.98 13.90
C LYS A 119 -14.80 -6.20 12.82
N THR A 120 -13.65 -6.76 13.19
CA THR A 120 -12.63 -7.13 12.22
C THR A 120 -12.84 -8.58 11.84
N ASP A 121 -12.81 -8.87 10.54
CA ASP A 121 -13.00 -10.22 10.04
C ASP A 121 -11.99 -11.19 10.67
N TYR A 122 -12.42 -12.44 10.85
CA TYR A 122 -11.61 -13.52 11.42
C TYR A 122 -11.10 -13.28 12.85
N VAL A 123 -11.64 -12.28 13.58
CA VAL A 123 -11.37 -12.13 15.00
C VAL A 123 -12.06 -13.24 15.78
N ALA A 124 -11.25 -14.05 16.46
CA ALA A 124 -11.71 -15.13 17.32
C ALA A 124 -10.81 -15.28 18.55
N ARG A 125 -11.29 -16.05 19.53
CA ARG A 125 -10.47 -16.53 20.65
C ARG A 125 -9.58 -17.67 20.16
N GLN A 126 -8.30 -17.40 19.97
CA GLN A 126 -7.33 -18.34 19.42
C GLN A 126 -5.94 -18.11 20.02
N TYR A 127 -5.04 -19.07 19.86
CA TYR A 127 -3.67 -18.93 20.34
C TYR A 127 -2.94 -17.86 19.53
N LEU A 128 -2.42 -16.83 20.20
CA LEU A 128 -1.64 -15.76 19.57
C LEU A 128 -0.17 -15.95 19.94
N GLY A 129 0.65 -16.41 18.99
CA GLY A 129 2.08 -16.63 19.19
C GLY A 129 2.80 -15.39 19.72
N SER A 130 2.45 -14.20 19.23
CA SER A 130 3.00 -12.91 19.69
C SER A 130 2.74 -12.57 21.16
N VAL A 131 1.74 -13.21 21.79
CA VAL A 131 1.36 -12.99 23.19
C VAL A 131 1.54 -14.27 24.03
N GLY A 132 1.90 -15.39 23.42
CA GLY A 132 2.13 -16.68 24.08
C GLY A 132 0.90 -17.30 24.75
N LYS A 133 -0.32 -16.91 24.35
CA LYS A 133 -1.56 -17.35 25.01
C LYS A 133 -2.79 -17.31 24.10
N VAL A 134 -3.86 -17.96 24.53
CA VAL A 134 -5.18 -17.82 23.91
C VAL A 134 -5.77 -16.45 24.26
N ASP A 135 -5.91 -15.59 23.26
CA ASP A 135 -6.58 -14.30 23.37
C ASP A 135 -7.47 -14.01 22.15
N ASN A 136 -8.25 -12.94 22.21
CA ASN A 136 -9.03 -12.49 21.07
C ASN A 136 -8.10 -11.79 20.06
N GLY A 137 -8.08 -12.27 18.82
CA GLY A 137 -7.18 -11.76 17.80
C GLY A 137 -7.44 -12.38 16.45
N ILE A 138 -6.59 -12.05 15.48
CA ILE A 138 -6.56 -12.64 14.14
C ILE A 138 -5.23 -13.35 14.02
N VAL A 139 -5.26 -14.58 13.52
CA VAL A 139 -4.06 -15.30 13.08
C VAL A 139 -4.20 -15.47 11.57
N SER A 140 -3.17 -15.05 10.84
CA SER A 140 -3.09 -15.21 9.40
C SER A 140 -1.77 -15.87 9.01
N VAL A 141 -1.81 -16.66 7.94
CA VAL A 141 -0.67 -17.32 7.30
C VAL A 141 -0.38 -16.64 5.97
#